data_AF-A0A653WY07-F1
#
_entry.id   AF-A0A653WY07-F1
#
_cell.length_a   1.000
_cell.length_b   1.000
_cell.length_c   1.000
_cell.angle_alpha   90.00
_cell.angle_beta   90.00
_cell.angle_gamma   90.00
#
_symmetry.space_group_name_H-M   'P 1'
#
loop_
_entity.id
_entity.type
_entity.pdbx_description
1 polymer ?
#
loop_
_entity_poly.entity_id
_entity_poly.type
_entity_poly.pdbx_seq_one_letter_code
_entity_poly.pdbx_strand_id
1 'polypeptide(L)'
;MEDDTLEGRAARRRRTVKNLVIGTVFMTVFVLIVAACQGHRPYIASDAVATQQDERTVAVVNAFMEANGGLSQWKDYYDEGESRPAPFGELTGDSVCSNTDVLGFTTGDAGIRREVNLSSTSAVTPRTVLDNAERVWTRYDISRRGDDRGRSTWTQVQFSGGRTSPTVYVSYAGDDPDAKVNMLVLAASVCREL
;
A
#
# COMPACT_ATOMS: atom_id res chain seq x y z
N MET A 1 18.82 -6.23 62.43
CA MET A 1 19.79 -7.09 61.71
C MET A 1 19.08 -7.60 60.49
N GLU A 2 19.23 -6.93 59.35
CA GLU A 2 18.72 -7.42 58.07
C GLU A 2 19.59 -8.61 57.64
N ASP A 3 18.94 -9.73 57.32
CA ASP A 3 19.55 -10.91 56.72
C ASP A 3 20.40 -10.54 55.49
N ASP A 4 21.72 -10.54 55.68
CA ASP A 4 22.71 -10.47 54.59
C ASP A 4 23.13 -11.88 54.15
N THR A 5 22.16 -12.80 54.14
CA THR A 5 22.31 -14.17 53.66
C THR A 5 22.30 -14.19 52.13
N LEU A 6 22.99 -15.16 51.51
CA LEU A 6 23.01 -15.35 50.05
C LEU A 6 21.59 -15.45 49.46
N GLU A 7 20.63 -15.96 50.23
CA GLU A 7 19.22 -16.04 49.88
C GLU A 7 18.53 -14.67 49.86
N GLY A 8 18.84 -13.78 50.81
CA GLY A 8 18.35 -12.39 50.81
C GLY A 8 18.82 -11.58 49.61
N ARG A 9 20.07 -11.77 49.18
CA ARG A 9 20.62 -11.15 47.96
C ARG A 9 20.00 -11.72 46.68
N ALA A 10 19.76 -13.03 46.63
CA ALA A 10 19.06 -13.67 45.52
C ALA A 10 17.59 -13.22 45.42
N ALA A 11 16.90 -13.05 46.55
CA ALA A 11 15.53 -12.56 46.59
C ALA A 11 15.42 -11.08 46.17
N ARG A 12 16.37 -10.22 46.58
CA ARG A 12 16.47 -8.83 46.09
C ARG A 12 16.71 -8.78 44.58
N ARG A 13 17.67 -9.56 44.06
CA ARG A 13 17.92 -9.66 42.60
C ARG A 13 16.69 -10.12 41.83
N ARG A 14 15.95 -11.12 42.32
CA ARG A 14 14.69 -11.56 41.67
C ARG A 14 13.63 -10.47 41.66
N ARG A 15 13.48 -9.69 42.73
CA ARG A 15 12.56 -8.53 42.75
C ARG A 15 13.00 -7.43 41.80
N THR A 16 14.29 -7.11 41.74
CA THR A 16 14.83 -6.11 40.81
C THR A 16 14.63 -6.52 39.35
N VAL A 17 14.93 -7.79 39.02
CA VAL A 17 14.70 -8.33 37.66
C VAL A 17 13.20 -8.36 37.32
N LYS A 18 12.35 -8.79 38.25
CA LYS A 18 10.88 -8.76 38.06
C LYS A 18 10.37 -7.34 37.79
N ASN A 19 10.82 -6.35 38.56
CA ASN A 19 10.41 -4.95 38.38
C ASN A 19 10.95 -4.37 37.07
N LEU A 20 12.16 -4.75 36.64
CA LEU A 20 12.72 -4.36 35.36
C LEU A 20 11.88 -4.94 34.20
N VAL A 21 11.59 -6.24 34.23
CA VAL A 21 10.78 -6.92 33.20
C VAL A 21 9.37 -6.31 33.12
N ILE A 22 8.73 -6.07 34.27
CA ILE A 22 7.43 -5.39 34.31
C ILE A 22 7.53 -3.99 33.70
N GLY A 23 8.54 -3.21 34.08
CA GLY A 23 8.78 -1.87 33.52
C GLY A 23 8.97 -1.90 32.00
N THR A 24 9.77 -2.83 31.48
CA THR A 24 9.98 -3.00 30.03
C THR A 24 8.68 -3.36 29.32
N VAL A 25 7.91 -4.32 29.85
CA VAL A 25 6.61 -4.72 29.26
C VAL A 25 5.65 -3.54 29.23
N PHE A 26 5.52 -2.78 30.32
CA PHE A 26 4.67 -1.60 30.34
C PHE A 26 5.11 -0.54 29.33
N MET A 27 6.42 -0.30 29.20
CA MET A 27 6.94 0.69 28.26
C MET A 27 6.72 0.25 26.82
N THR A 28 6.93 -1.03 26.49
CA THR A 28 6.62 -1.58 25.17
C THR A 28 5.14 -1.49 24.85
N VAL A 29 4.25 -1.85 25.79
CA VAL A 29 2.80 -1.72 25.61
C VAL A 29 2.41 -0.26 25.43
N PHE A 30 2.97 0.67 26.21
CA PHE A 30 2.71 2.10 26.08
C PHE A 30 3.17 2.64 24.72
N VAL A 31 4.36 2.26 24.24
CA VAL A 31 4.84 2.64 22.90
C VAL A 31 3.94 2.08 21.79
N LEU A 32 3.49 0.83 21.92
CA LEU A 32 2.54 0.24 20.97
C LEU A 32 1.19 0.94 20.99
N ILE A 33 0.69 1.36 22.15
CA ILE A 33 -0.54 2.15 22.28
C ILE A 33 -0.35 3.53 21.66
N VAL A 34 0.75 4.22 21.95
CA VAL A 34 1.03 5.53 21.34
C VAL A 34 1.15 5.42 19.82
N ALA A 35 1.82 4.38 19.31
CA ALA A 35 1.90 4.12 17.88
C ALA A 35 0.52 3.80 17.27
N ALA A 36 -0.33 3.04 17.97
CA ALA A 36 -1.71 2.78 17.54
C ALA A 36 -2.61 4.03 17.63
N CYS A 37 -2.27 5.00 18.48
CA CYS A 37 -2.98 6.27 18.66
C CYS A 37 -2.45 7.41 17.78
N GLN A 38 -1.48 7.15 16.89
CA GLN A 38 -1.08 8.13 15.88
C GLN A 38 -1.84 7.82 14.58
N GLY A 39 -2.82 8.67 14.25
CA GLY A 39 -3.56 8.57 12.99
C GLY A 39 -2.63 8.50 11.77
N HIS A 40 -3.10 7.89 10.68
CA HIS A 40 -2.25 7.69 9.50
C HIS A 40 -1.99 9.02 8.79
N ARG A 41 -0.70 9.37 8.70
CA ARG A 41 -0.22 10.51 7.90
C ARG A 41 0.51 9.97 6.67
N PRO A 42 0.14 10.40 5.45
CA PRO A 42 0.86 10.00 4.24
C PRO A 42 2.29 10.53 4.25
N TYR A 43 3.18 9.89 3.50
CA TYR A 43 4.52 10.44 3.25
C TYR A 43 4.39 11.52 2.18
N ILE A 44 4.93 12.71 2.45
CA ILE A 44 4.96 13.84 1.51
C ILE A 44 6.38 13.93 0.95
N ALA A 45 6.51 13.66 -0.34
CA ALA A 45 7.75 13.77 -1.09
C ALA A 45 8.01 15.22 -1.50
N SER A 46 9.28 15.58 -1.71
CA SER A 46 9.61 16.79 -2.46
C SER A 46 9.22 16.64 -3.93
N ASP A 47 9.01 17.74 -4.64
CA ASP A 47 8.60 17.72 -6.05
C ASP A 47 9.55 16.90 -6.96
N ALA A 48 10.85 16.98 -6.71
CA ALA A 48 11.84 16.20 -7.45
C ALA A 48 11.67 14.69 -7.22
N VAL A 49 11.44 14.28 -5.96
CA VAL A 49 11.20 12.87 -5.62
C VAL A 49 9.86 12.41 -6.18
N ALA A 50 8.82 13.23 -6.07
CA ALA A 50 7.49 12.93 -6.62
C ALA A 50 7.54 12.74 -8.13
N THR A 51 8.25 13.62 -8.86
CA THR A 51 8.43 13.51 -10.31
C THR A 51 9.15 12.20 -10.69
N GLN A 52 10.21 11.84 -9.96
CA GLN A 52 10.90 10.56 -10.18
C GLN A 52 9.98 9.35 -9.90
N GLN A 53 9.11 9.44 -8.88
CA GLN A 53 8.14 8.39 -8.61
C GLN A 53 7.01 8.36 -9.64
N ASP A 54 6.65 9.48 -10.28
CA ASP A 54 5.69 9.50 -11.39
C ASP A 54 6.24 8.68 -12.56
N GLU A 55 7.50 8.92 -12.96
CA GLU A 55 8.20 8.16 -14.00
C GLU A 55 8.28 6.67 -13.65
N ARG A 56 8.61 6.35 -12.39
CA ARG A 56 8.62 4.97 -11.90
C ARG A 56 7.24 4.33 -11.96
N THR A 57 6.18 5.06 -11.60
CA THR A 57 4.80 4.59 -11.65
C THR A 57 4.39 4.28 -13.09
N VAL A 58 4.73 5.15 -14.04
CA VAL A 58 4.52 4.92 -15.47
C VAL A 58 5.26 3.66 -15.94
N ALA A 59 6.51 3.46 -15.53
CA ALA A 59 7.26 2.23 -15.87
C ALA A 59 6.60 0.96 -15.29
N VAL A 60 6.12 1.02 -14.05
CA VAL A 60 5.41 -0.08 -13.37
C VAL A 60 4.10 -0.43 -14.11
N VAL A 61 3.36 0.58 -14.56
CA VAL A 61 2.12 0.43 -15.34
C VAL A 61 2.38 -0.18 -16.71
N ASN A 62 3.39 0.33 -17.44
CA ASN A 62 3.74 -0.18 -18.75
C ASN A 62 4.22 -1.65 -18.68
N ALA A 63 5.03 -2.00 -17.67
CA ALA A 63 5.47 -3.38 -17.45
C ALA A 63 4.30 -4.32 -17.12
N PHE A 64 3.32 -3.86 -16.35
CA PHE A 64 2.08 -4.60 -16.08
C PHE A 64 1.30 -4.86 -17.37
N MET A 65 1.11 -3.83 -18.19
CA MET A 65 0.37 -3.94 -19.44
C MET A 65 1.06 -4.90 -20.40
N GLU A 66 2.37 -4.77 -20.61
CA GLU A 66 3.15 -5.66 -21.46
C GLU A 66 2.98 -7.13 -21.03
N ALA A 67 3.04 -7.40 -19.73
CA ALA A 67 2.86 -8.75 -19.19
C ALA A 67 1.43 -9.29 -19.31
N ASN A 68 0.43 -8.43 -19.50
CA ASN A 68 -1.00 -8.79 -19.47
C ASN A 68 -1.74 -8.45 -20.76
N GLY A 69 -1.09 -8.52 -21.91
CA GLY A 69 -1.74 -8.39 -23.23
C GLY A 69 -1.79 -6.98 -23.81
N GLY A 70 -1.07 -6.03 -23.22
CA GLY A 70 -0.85 -4.68 -23.74
C GLY A 70 -2.14 -3.86 -23.90
N LEU A 71 -2.12 -2.93 -24.86
CA LEU A 71 -3.26 -2.05 -25.16
C LEU A 71 -4.51 -2.77 -25.63
N SER A 72 -4.36 -3.94 -26.27
CA SER A 72 -5.55 -4.71 -26.68
C SER A 72 -6.38 -5.15 -25.47
N GLN A 73 -5.75 -5.25 -24.29
CA GLN A 73 -6.38 -5.74 -23.07
C GLN A 73 -6.68 -4.65 -22.05
N TRP A 74 -5.94 -3.54 -22.06
CA TRP A 74 -6.03 -2.48 -21.04
C TRP A 74 -6.14 -1.10 -21.68
N LYS A 75 -7.02 -0.28 -21.12
CA LYS A 75 -7.20 1.13 -21.48
C LYS A 75 -7.32 2.00 -20.23
N ASP A 76 -7.08 3.30 -20.35
CA ASP A 76 -7.40 4.25 -19.28
C ASP A 76 -8.93 4.26 -19.03
N TYR A 77 -9.33 4.23 -17.77
CA TYR A 77 -10.73 4.22 -17.34
C TYR A 77 -11.45 5.53 -17.68
N TYR A 78 -10.76 6.66 -17.59
CA TYR A 78 -11.35 7.99 -17.84
C TYR A 78 -11.32 8.39 -19.32
N ASP A 79 -10.84 7.52 -20.20
CA ASP A 79 -10.82 7.78 -21.63
C ASP A 79 -12.16 7.42 -22.28
N GLU A 80 -12.95 8.43 -22.64
CA GLU A 80 -14.24 8.32 -23.34
C GLU A 80 -14.10 7.87 -24.81
N GLY A 81 -12.94 7.40 -25.24
CA GLY A 81 -12.77 6.79 -26.57
C GLY A 81 -11.53 7.21 -27.34
N GLU A 82 -10.65 8.06 -26.79
CA GLU A 82 -9.35 8.28 -27.41
C GLU A 82 -8.38 7.20 -26.93
N SER A 83 -8.07 6.25 -27.82
CA SER A 83 -6.99 5.30 -27.59
C SER A 83 -5.67 6.07 -27.44
N ARG A 84 -5.26 6.41 -26.22
CA ARG A 84 -3.94 7.02 -25.98
C ARG A 84 -2.86 6.11 -26.60
N PRO A 85 -1.89 6.69 -27.32
CA PRO A 85 -0.83 5.89 -27.91
C PRO A 85 -0.03 5.22 -26.78
N ALA A 86 0.11 3.90 -26.84
CA ALA A 86 1.09 3.22 -25.99
C ALA A 86 2.50 3.58 -26.41
N PRO A 87 3.45 3.49 -25.45
CA PRO A 87 3.25 3.26 -24.02
C PRO A 87 2.66 4.48 -23.30
N PHE A 88 2.08 4.30 -22.10
CA PHE A 88 1.68 5.45 -21.27
C PHE A 88 2.89 6.36 -21.08
N GLY A 89 2.75 7.63 -21.45
CA GLY A 89 3.80 8.65 -21.29
C GLY A 89 3.73 9.38 -19.96
N GLU A 90 2.53 9.46 -19.37
CA GLU A 90 2.28 10.20 -18.13
C GLU A 90 1.10 9.61 -17.34
N LEU A 91 1.03 9.97 -16.06
CA LEU A 91 -0.12 9.74 -15.19
C LEU A 91 -1.20 10.78 -15.48
N THR A 92 -2.46 10.39 -15.45
CA THR A 92 -3.55 11.10 -16.13
C THR A 92 -4.60 11.68 -15.18
N GLY A 93 -4.62 11.19 -13.94
CA GLY A 93 -5.48 11.68 -12.87
C GLY A 93 -4.67 12.19 -11.69
N ASP A 94 -5.36 12.90 -10.80
CA ASP A 94 -4.85 13.33 -9.50
C ASP A 94 -5.79 12.79 -8.41
N SER A 95 -5.21 12.30 -7.31
CA SER A 95 -5.94 12.01 -6.08
C SER A 95 -5.35 12.74 -4.88
N VAL A 96 -6.25 13.10 -3.97
CA VAL A 96 -5.90 13.77 -2.72
C VAL A 96 -5.35 12.75 -1.74
N CYS A 97 -4.21 13.09 -1.13
CA CYS A 97 -3.66 12.37 -0.02
C CYS A 97 -4.18 12.97 1.28
N SER A 98 -5.00 12.22 2.03
CA SER A 98 -5.60 12.73 3.27
C SER A 98 -4.86 12.27 4.52
N ASN A 99 -4.79 13.15 5.51
CA ASN A 99 -4.49 12.77 6.89
C ASN A 99 -5.72 12.09 7.49
N THR A 100 -5.51 11.04 8.28
CA THR A 100 -6.58 10.37 9.02
C THR A 100 -6.27 10.34 10.50
N ASP A 101 -7.31 10.40 11.33
CA ASP A 101 -7.19 10.17 12.77
C ASP A 101 -7.11 8.68 13.11
N VAL A 102 -7.09 8.37 14.40
CA VAL A 102 -7.03 7.00 14.94
C VAL A 102 -8.28 6.19 14.59
N LEU A 103 -9.41 6.86 14.38
CA LEU A 103 -10.68 6.24 14.02
C LEU A 103 -10.85 6.10 12.50
N GLY A 104 -9.85 6.54 11.73
CA GLY A 104 -9.85 6.48 10.26
C GLY A 104 -10.62 7.63 9.60
N PHE A 105 -11.07 8.63 10.35
CA PHE A 105 -11.74 9.79 9.78
C PHE A 105 -10.70 10.73 9.15
N THR A 106 -11.01 11.23 7.96
CA THR A 106 -10.21 12.25 7.30
C THR A 106 -10.19 13.52 8.13
N THR A 107 -9.01 13.96 8.56
CA THR A 107 -8.82 15.18 9.34
C THR A 107 -8.39 16.38 8.50
N GLY A 108 -8.06 16.15 7.24
CA GLY A 108 -7.67 17.19 6.28
C GLY A 108 -6.76 16.65 5.19
N ASP A 109 -6.55 17.47 4.17
CA ASP A 109 -5.70 17.13 3.04
C ASP A 109 -4.23 17.36 3.37
N ALA A 110 -3.40 16.39 3.01
CA ALA A 110 -1.96 16.40 3.25
C ALA A 110 -1.16 16.73 1.98
N GLY A 111 -1.75 16.53 0.79
CA GLY A 111 -1.09 16.71 -0.48
C GLY A 111 -1.89 16.12 -1.64
N ILE A 112 -1.28 16.10 -2.81
CA ILE A 112 -1.80 15.44 -4.02
C ILE A 112 -0.80 14.43 -4.55
N ARG A 113 -1.32 13.41 -5.23
CA ARG A 113 -0.51 12.47 -6.00
C ARG A 113 -1.14 12.28 -7.36
N ARG A 114 -0.29 11.99 -8.33
CA ARG A 114 -0.73 11.59 -9.66
C ARG A 114 -1.05 10.11 -9.70
N GLU A 115 -1.98 9.73 -10.55
CA GLU A 115 -2.42 8.36 -10.72
C GLU A 115 -2.87 8.05 -12.15
N VAL A 116 -3.05 6.77 -12.42
CA VAL A 116 -3.72 6.27 -13.62
C VAL A 116 -4.65 5.15 -13.23
N ASN A 117 -5.82 5.14 -13.86
CA ASN A 117 -6.82 4.11 -13.70
C ASN A 117 -6.91 3.33 -15.00
N LEU A 118 -6.72 2.01 -14.95
CA LEU A 118 -6.90 1.12 -16.09
C LEU A 118 -8.19 0.34 -15.93
N SER A 119 -8.84 0.08 -17.04
CA SER A 119 -9.90 -0.91 -17.16
C SER A 119 -9.55 -1.96 -18.20
N SER A 120 -9.94 -3.20 -17.93
CA SER A 120 -9.83 -4.25 -18.93
C SER A 120 -10.83 -3.99 -20.06
N THR A 121 -10.40 -4.14 -21.31
CA THR A 121 -11.27 -3.99 -22.50
C THR A 121 -12.21 -5.18 -22.69
N SER A 122 -11.90 -6.31 -22.06
CA SER A 122 -12.68 -7.55 -22.07
C SER A 122 -12.47 -8.34 -20.78
N ALA A 123 -13.32 -9.34 -20.53
CA ALA A 123 -13.24 -10.16 -19.33
C ALA A 123 -11.96 -11.03 -19.32
N VAL A 124 -11.20 -10.93 -18.23
CA VAL A 124 -9.93 -11.62 -17.98
C VAL A 124 -10.02 -12.48 -16.72
N THR A 125 -9.09 -13.41 -16.54
CA THR A 125 -8.99 -14.24 -15.32
C THR A 125 -8.10 -13.53 -14.29
N PRO A 126 -8.62 -13.10 -13.13
CA PRO A 126 -7.85 -12.37 -12.12
C PRO A 126 -6.59 -13.08 -11.67
N ARG A 127 -6.63 -14.41 -11.47
CA ARG A 127 -5.45 -15.20 -11.07
C ARG A 127 -4.27 -14.98 -12.01
N THR A 128 -4.49 -15.15 -13.31
CA THR A 128 -3.44 -14.95 -14.34
C THR A 128 -2.90 -13.53 -14.31
N VAL A 129 -3.78 -12.53 -14.17
CA VAL A 129 -3.38 -11.12 -14.13
C VAL A 129 -2.53 -10.82 -12.89
N LEU A 130 -2.94 -11.31 -11.73
CA LEU A 130 -2.24 -11.13 -10.46
C LEU A 130 -0.88 -11.84 -10.45
N ASP A 131 -0.79 -13.07 -10.94
CA ASP A 131 0.46 -13.83 -11.02
C ASP A 131 1.49 -13.12 -11.93
N ASN A 132 1.01 -12.61 -13.07
CA ASN A 132 1.85 -11.80 -13.96
C ASN A 132 2.29 -10.51 -13.28
N ALA A 133 1.37 -9.80 -12.64
CA ALA A 133 1.65 -8.54 -11.94
C ALA A 133 2.72 -8.73 -10.85
N GLU A 134 2.60 -9.78 -10.04
CA GLU A 134 3.58 -10.12 -9.00
C GLU A 134 4.98 -10.36 -9.60
N ARG A 135 5.04 -11.12 -10.70
CA ARG A 135 6.29 -11.41 -11.42
C ARG A 135 6.98 -10.16 -11.98
N VAL A 136 6.25 -9.22 -12.58
CA VAL A 136 6.85 -7.99 -13.12
C VAL A 136 7.14 -6.95 -12.05
N TRP A 137 6.24 -6.75 -11.09
CA TRP A 137 6.39 -5.69 -10.07
C TRP A 137 7.45 -5.98 -9.01
N THR A 138 7.79 -7.25 -8.79
CA THR A 138 8.95 -7.61 -7.95
C THR A 138 10.25 -6.97 -8.45
N ARG A 139 10.40 -6.74 -9.76
CA ARG A 139 11.58 -6.05 -10.34
C ARG A 139 11.67 -4.56 -9.97
N TYR A 140 10.58 -4.01 -9.45
CA TYR A 140 10.46 -2.63 -9.00
C TYR A 140 10.34 -2.57 -7.47
N ASP A 141 10.70 -3.62 -6.74
CA ASP A 141 10.54 -3.72 -5.28
C ASP A 141 9.10 -3.50 -4.80
N ILE A 142 8.12 -3.80 -5.66
CA ILE A 142 6.69 -3.70 -5.35
C ILE A 142 6.17 -5.13 -5.13
N SER A 143 5.69 -5.40 -3.92
CA SER A 143 5.15 -6.70 -3.53
C SER A 143 3.69 -6.59 -3.08
N ARG A 144 2.97 -7.71 -3.13
CA ARG A 144 1.61 -7.82 -2.58
C ARG A 144 1.61 -7.53 -1.08
N ARG A 145 0.66 -6.72 -0.61
CA ARG A 145 0.50 -6.32 0.80
C ARG A 145 -0.71 -6.94 1.46
N GLY A 146 -1.74 -7.23 0.69
CA GLY A 146 -2.94 -7.88 1.20
C GLY A 146 -4.08 -7.84 0.18
N ASP A 147 -5.13 -8.58 0.54
CA ASP A 147 -6.37 -8.66 -0.21
C ASP A 147 -7.52 -8.26 0.71
N ASP A 148 -8.34 -7.31 0.26
CA ASP A 148 -9.64 -7.07 0.87
C ASP A 148 -10.69 -7.90 0.12
N ARG A 149 -11.07 -9.04 0.72
CA ARG A 149 -12.08 -9.98 0.21
C ARG A 149 -13.29 -10.01 1.14
N GLY A 150 -14.48 -10.10 0.55
CA GLY A 150 -15.72 -10.41 1.27
C GLY A 150 -16.35 -9.24 2.05
N ARG A 151 -15.77 -8.04 1.99
CA ARG A 151 -16.38 -6.81 2.55
C ARG A 151 -17.16 -6.00 1.52
N SER A 152 -16.87 -6.20 0.24
CA SER A 152 -17.50 -5.50 -0.87
C SER A 152 -17.81 -6.48 -1.99
N THR A 153 -18.62 -6.05 -2.97
CA THR A 153 -18.86 -6.81 -4.21
C THR A 153 -17.61 -6.93 -5.08
N TRP A 154 -16.55 -6.20 -4.74
CA TRP A 154 -15.25 -6.24 -5.37
C TRP A 154 -14.20 -6.82 -4.41
N THR A 155 -13.36 -7.69 -4.93
CA THR A 155 -12.07 -8.00 -4.31
C THR A 155 -11.05 -6.97 -4.75
N GLN A 156 -10.29 -6.43 -3.81
CA GLN A 156 -9.17 -5.53 -4.09
C GLN A 156 -7.86 -6.11 -3.56
N VAL A 157 -6.83 -6.16 -4.39
CA VAL A 157 -5.47 -6.60 -4.03
C VAL A 157 -4.54 -5.39 -4.07
N GLN A 158 -3.82 -5.15 -2.99
CA GLN A 158 -2.87 -4.05 -2.88
C GLN A 158 -1.43 -4.53 -3.12
N PHE A 159 -0.69 -3.78 -3.93
CA PHE A 159 0.74 -3.94 -4.17
C PHE A 159 1.48 -2.64 -3.85
N SER A 160 2.59 -2.72 -3.10
CA SER A 160 3.36 -1.53 -2.73
C SER A 160 4.79 -1.87 -2.31
N GLY A 161 5.74 -0.98 -2.62
CA GLY A 161 7.09 -0.98 -2.05
C GLY A 161 7.19 -0.32 -0.67
N GLY A 162 6.10 0.26 -0.17
CA GLY A 162 6.04 1.04 1.07
C GLY A 162 5.70 2.50 0.79
N ARG A 163 5.87 3.36 1.81
CA ARG A 163 5.39 4.75 1.79
C ARG A 163 6.07 5.66 0.75
N THR A 164 7.26 5.30 0.29
CA THR A 164 8.07 6.07 -0.67
C THR A 164 8.06 5.46 -2.06
N SER A 165 7.12 4.56 -2.33
CA SER A 165 7.00 3.84 -3.60
C SER A 165 5.56 3.94 -4.12
N PRO A 166 5.37 3.72 -5.42
CA PRO A 166 4.03 3.67 -5.99
C PRO A 166 3.20 2.58 -5.29
N THR A 167 1.90 2.82 -5.24
CA THR A 167 0.93 1.83 -4.76
C THR A 167 -0.02 1.49 -5.88
N VAL A 168 -0.21 0.19 -6.12
CA VAL A 168 -1.10 -0.31 -7.16
C VAL A 168 -2.20 -1.14 -6.52
N TYR A 169 -3.45 -0.87 -6.88
CA TYR A 169 -4.62 -1.61 -6.48
C TYR A 169 -5.21 -2.31 -7.69
N VAL A 170 -5.33 -3.64 -7.61
CA VAL A 170 -5.97 -4.47 -8.64
C VAL A 170 -7.32 -4.91 -8.10
N SER A 171 -8.40 -4.47 -8.73
CA SER A 171 -9.77 -4.70 -8.28
C SER A 171 -10.56 -5.52 -9.31
N TYR A 172 -11.33 -6.50 -8.85
CA TYR A 172 -12.19 -7.32 -9.69
C TYR A 172 -13.48 -7.70 -8.96
N ALA A 173 -14.57 -7.89 -9.72
CA ALA A 173 -15.87 -8.23 -9.15
C ALA A 173 -15.90 -9.68 -8.64
N GLY A 174 -16.49 -9.89 -7.46
CA GLY A 174 -16.58 -11.19 -6.79
C GLY A 174 -15.31 -11.57 -6.01
N ASP A 175 -15.26 -12.82 -5.57
CA ASP A 175 -14.19 -13.41 -4.76
C ASP A 175 -13.51 -14.62 -5.41
N ASP A 176 -14.05 -15.13 -6.54
CA ASP A 176 -13.46 -16.19 -7.34
C ASP A 176 -12.40 -15.64 -8.30
N PRO A 177 -11.10 -15.91 -8.07
CA PRO A 177 -10.03 -15.41 -8.93
C PRO A 177 -9.92 -16.18 -10.26
N ASP A 178 -10.65 -17.27 -10.46
CA ASP A 178 -10.65 -18.05 -11.70
C ASP A 178 -11.79 -17.66 -12.66
N ALA A 179 -12.78 -16.90 -12.16
CA ALA A 179 -13.87 -16.38 -12.97
C ALA A 179 -13.38 -15.32 -13.98
N LYS A 180 -13.92 -15.35 -15.20
CA LYS A 180 -13.66 -14.29 -16.18
C LYS A 180 -14.50 -13.06 -15.85
N VAL A 181 -13.83 -11.97 -15.49
CA VAL A 181 -14.47 -10.71 -15.09
C VAL A 181 -13.74 -9.52 -15.67
N ASN A 182 -14.42 -8.37 -15.75
CA ASN A 182 -13.73 -7.11 -16.01
C ASN A 182 -12.99 -6.66 -14.75
N MET A 183 -11.80 -6.09 -14.94
CA MET A 183 -10.91 -5.66 -13.87
C MET A 183 -10.64 -4.16 -13.97
N LEU A 184 -10.35 -3.56 -12.81
CA LEU A 184 -9.89 -2.19 -12.68
C LEU A 184 -8.53 -2.19 -11.99
N VAL A 185 -7.61 -1.35 -12.46
CA VAL A 185 -6.30 -1.17 -11.82
C VAL A 185 -6.09 0.31 -11.54
N LEU A 186 -5.85 0.67 -10.28
CA LEU A 186 -5.44 2.03 -9.91
C LEU A 186 -3.95 1.99 -9.56
N ALA A 187 -3.12 2.72 -10.29
CA ALA A 187 -1.72 2.91 -9.93
C ALA A 187 -1.49 4.37 -9.53
N ALA A 188 -1.08 4.58 -8.27
CA ALA A 188 -0.89 5.90 -7.71
C ALA A 188 0.58 6.12 -7.30
N SER A 189 1.11 7.28 -7.65
CA SER A 189 2.44 7.75 -7.26
C SER A 189 2.46 8.16 -5.78
N VAL A 190 3.57 8.74 -5.33
CA VAL A 190 3.70 9.29 -3.97
C VAL A 190 3.04 10.67 -3.87
N CYS A 191 2.64 11.03 -2.65
CA CYS A 191 2.07 12.36 -2.37
C CYS A 191 3.17 13.43 -2.42
N ARG A 192 2.80 14.61 -2.89
CA ARG A 192 3.60 15.86 -2.83
C ARG A 192 2.74 16.97 -2.23
N GLU A 193 3.37 18.06 -1.80
CA GLU A 193 2.63 19.22 -1.28
C GLU A 193 1.70 19.80 -2.37
N LEU A 194 0.61 20.43 -1.92
CA LEU A 194 -0.37 21.10 -2.79
C LEU A 194 0.19 22.38 -3.43
#